data_AF-A0A382Z8S0-F1
#
_entry.id   AF-A0A382Z8S0-F1
#
_cell.length_a   1.000
_cell.length_b   1.000
_cell.length_c   1.000
_cell.angle_alpha   90.00
_cell.angle_beta   90.00
_cell.angle_gamma   90.00
#
_symmetry.space_group_name_H-M   'P 1'
#
loop_
_entity.id
_entity.type
_entity.pdbx_description
1 polymer ?
#
loop_
_entity_poly.entity_id
_entity_poly.type
_entity_poly.pdbx_seq_one_letter_code
_entity_poly.pdbx_strand_id
1 'polypeptide(L)'
;MKVATNSSRFIRLFFTPVACLLLAAVARAEDLAPYSFDHFFDTSRLIKIDLKVEPADWDKVRVQHRSLVKTLRTDIPPSEQKKPFSYVSANLTIDGTDIGRVAIRKKGFVGSLDYDRPSLKIQIDQYEKKKMFAGVDTLTLNNNKQDGSRVH
;
A
#
# COMPACT_ATOMS: atom_id res chain seq x y z
N MET A 1 46.70 59.90 48.96
CA MET A 1 46.25 59.47 47.63
C MET A 1 46.34 57.95 47.53
N LYS A 2 45.25 57.23 47.81
CA LYS A 2 45.04 55.83 47.42
C LYS A 2 43.59 55.71 47.00
N VAL A 3 43.37 55.48 45.71
CA VAL A 3 42.06 55.43 45.06
C VAL A 3 41.46 54.04 45.23
N ALA A 4 40.14 54.06 45.29
CA ALA A 4 39.24 53.06 45.83
C ALA A 4 39.01 51.82 44.95
N THR A 5 38.42 50.86 45.64
CA THR A 5 38.01 49.50 45.32
C THR A 5 36.82 49.41 44.34
N ASN A 6 36.81 48.31 43.58
CA ASN A 6 35.68 47.38 43.37
C ASN A 6 34.46 47.84 42.51
N SER A 7 34.20 47.14 41.41
CA SER A 7 33.23 46.03 41.41
C SER A 7 32.79 45.64 39.98
N SER A 8 32.85 44.34 39.72
CA SER A 8 32.32 43.69 38.54
C SER A 8 30.79 43.78 38.49
N ARG A 9 30.22 44.00 37.30
CA ARG A 9 28.82 43.65 37.02
C ARG A 9 28.77 42.74 35.80
N PHE A 10 28.52 41.46 36.09
CA PHE A 10 28.14 40.43 35.13
C PHE A 10 26.81 40.81 34.47
N ILE A 11 26.79 40.90 33.14
CA ILE A 11 25.56 40.96 32.35
C ILE A 11 25.12 39.52 32.10
N ARG A 12 24.11 39.06 32.83
CA ARG A 12 23.24 37.95 32.43
C ARG A 12 21.94 38.57 31.96
N LEU A 13 21.35 38.11 30.86
CA LEU A 13 19.90 38.06 30.59
C LEU A 13 19.67 37.51 29.16
N PHE A 14 19.37 36.21 29.03
CA PHE A 14 18.05 35.60 28.77
C PHE A 14 17.99 35.02 27.34
N PHE A 15 18.39 33.76 27.22
CA PHE A 15 18.03 32.89 26.10
C PHE A 15 16.60 32.39 26.38
N THR A 16 15.62 32.82 25.60
CA THR A 16 14.27 32.24 25.63
C THR A 16 14.21 31.15 24.57
N PRO A 17 14.16 29.85 24.90
CA PRO A 17 13.92 28.83 23.89
C PRO A 17 12.43 28.86 23.53
N VAL A 18 12.13 29.24 22.30
CA VAL A 18 10.82 29.03 21.69
C VAL A 18 10.64 27.52 21.52
N ALA A 19 9.89 26.91 22.44
CA ALA A 19 9.48 25.52 22.32
C ALA A 19 8.39 25.41 21.25
N CYS A 20 8.79 25.27 19.99
CA CYS A 20 7.90 24.83 18.91
C CYS A 20 7.53 23.35 19.17
N LEU A 21 6.44 23.12 19.92
CA LEU A 21 5.77 21.84 19.99
C LEU A 21 5.17 21.52 18.61
N LEU A 22 5.97 20.87 17.76
CA LEU A 22 5.48 20.18 16.58
C LEU A 22 4.61 19.00 17.07
N LEU A 23 3.30 19.23 17.14
CA LEU A 23 2.31 18.15 17.16
C LEU A 23 2.43 17.38 15.85
N ALA A 24 3.31 16.37 15.82
CA ALA A 24 3.28 15.36 14.79
C ALA A 24 1.93 14.64 14.93
N ALA A 25 0.98 14.95 14.05
CA ALA A 25 -0.22 14.16 13.90
C ALA A 25 0.23 12.74 13.56
N VAL A 26 0.19 11.85 14.55
CA VAL A 26 0.39 10.42 14.32
C VAL A 26 -0.81 10.01 13.49
N ALA A 27 -0.62 9.87 12.17
CA ALA A 27 -1.64 9.32 11.29
C ALA A 27 -2.12 7.99 11.90
N ARG A 28 -3.34 8.00 12.42
CA ARG A 28 -3.97 6.78 12.93
C ARG A 28 -4.19 5.86 11.74
N ALA A 29 -4.06 4.56 11.99
CA ALA A 29 -4.54 3.57 11.05
C ALA A 29 -6.03 3.84 10.85
N GLU A 30 -6.41 4.26 9.65
CA GLU A 30 -7.81 4.48 9.30
C GLU A 30 -8.29 3.23 8.59
N ASP A 31 -9.11 2.45 9.29
CA ASP A 31 -9.91 1.41 8.67
C ASP A 31 -11.18 2.06 8.13
N LEU A 32 -11.30 2.07 6.81
CA LEU A 32 -12.38 2.77 6.12
C LEU A 32 -13.65 1.91 6.00
N ALA A 33 -13.61 0.63 6.39
CA ALA A 33 -14.75 -0.25 6.20
C ALA A 33 -15.92 0.13 7.13
N PRO A 34 -17.15 0.21 6.60
CA PRO A 34 -18.35 0.44 7.41
C PRO A 34 -18.80 -0.83 8.17
N TYR A 35 -18.01 -1.91 8.13
CA TYR A 35 -18.33 -3.23 8.67
C TYR A 35 -17.06 -3.99 9.09
N SER A 36 -17.23 -5.09 9.81
CA SER A 36 -16.12 -5.92 10.31
C SER A 36 -15.46 -6.77 9.23
N PHE A 37 -14.29 -7.32 9.57
CA PHE A 37 -13.60 -8.36 8.78
C PHE A 37 -14.53 -9.54 8.47
N ASP A 38 -15.26 -10.05 9.47
CA ASP A 38 -16.14 -11.21 9.28
C ASP A 38 -17.27 -10.92 8.30
N HIS A 39 -17.85 -9.71 8.34
CA HIS A 39 -18.86 -9.29 7.38
C HIS A 39 -18.28 -9.07 5.97
N PHE A 40 -17.01 -8.66 5.87
CA PHE A 40 -16.35 -8.49 4.58
C PHE A 40 -16.08 -9.85 3.91
N PHE A 41 -15.69 -10.88 4.68
CA PHE A 41 -15.38 -12.22 4.16
C PHE A 41 -16.55 -13.22 4.27
N ASP A 42 -17.77 -12.75 4.54
CA ASP A 42 -18.96 -13.60 4.55
C ASP A 42 -19.26 -14.16 3.15
N THR A 43 -19.21 -15.49 3.03
CA THR A 43 -19.46 -16.23 1.78
C THR A 43 -20.90 -16.17 1.27
N SER A 44 -21.86 -15.70 2.08
CA SER A 44 -23.27 -15.57 1.71
C SER A 44 -23.57 -14.31 0.90
N ARG A 45 -22.59 -13.40 0.74
CA ARG A 45 -22.74 -12.14 0.01
C ARG A 45 -21.66 -11.94 -1.04
N LEU A 46 -21.96 -11.09 -2.01
CA LEU A 46 -21.00 -10.62 -2.99
C LEU A 46 -20.50 -9.23 -2.61
N ILE A 47 -19.19 -9.04 -2.76
CA ILE A 47 -18.51 -7.75 -2.56
C ILE A 47 -18.35 -7.11 -3.92
N LYS A 48 -18.76 -5.85 -4.06
CA LYS A 48 -18.50 -5.09 -5.27
C LYS A 48 -17.18 -4.34 -5.14
N ILE A 49 -16.26 -4.59 -6.08
CA ILE A 49 -14.97 -3.90 -6.16
C ILE A 49 -14.93 -3.14 -7.48
N ASP A 50 -14.89 -1.81 -7.39
CA ASP A 50 -14.73 -0.92 -8.54
C ASP A 50 -13.29 -0.39 -8.55
N LEU A 51 -12.54 -0.69 -9.61
CA LEU A 51 -11.18 -0.21 -9.83
C LEU A 51 -11.15 0.72 -11.05
N LYS A 52 -10.76 1.97 -10.85
CA LYS A 52 -10.49 2.93 -11.93
C LYS A 52 -8.99 2.99 -12.17
N VAL A 53 -8.57 2.58 -13.35
CA VAL A 53 -7.17 2.50 -13.77
C VAL A 53 -6.99 3.31 -15.04
N GLU A 54 -5.87 3.99 -15.18
CA GLU A 54 -5.52 4.65 -16.44
C GLU A 54 -5.31 3.58 -17.54
N PRO A 55 -5.78 3.79 -18.78
CA PRO A 55 -5.74 2.76 -19.82
C PRO A 55 -4.33 2.22 -20.12
N ALA A 56 -3.30 3.07 -20.21
CA ALA A 56 -1.93 2.59 -20.47
C ALA A 56 -1.36 1.78 -19.30
N ASP A 57 -1.67 2.16 -18.06
CA ASP A 57 -1.33 1.40 -16.85
C ASP A 57 -2.06 0.05 -16.82
N TRP A 58 -3.33 0.00 -17.24
CA TRP A 58 -4.05 -1.26 -17.37
C TRP A 58 -3.43 -2.18 -18.43
N ASP A 59 -3.08 -1.62 -19.59
CA ASP A 59 -2.40 -2.35 -20.67
C ASP A 59 -1.07 -2.93 -20.20
N LYS A 60 -0.30 -2.13 -19.45
CA LYS A 60 0.95 -2.57 -18.82
C LYS A 60 0.72 -3.74 -17.85
N VAL A 61 -0.33 -3.70 -17.03
CA VAL A 61 -0.65 -4.79 -16.10
C VAL A 61 -1.05 -6.07 -16.85
N ARG A 62 -1.95 -5.98 -17.84
CA ARG A 62 -2.49 -7.18 -18.51
C ARG A 62 -1.46 -7.93 -19.35
N VAL A 63 -0.53 -7.25 -20.03
CA VAL A 63 0.49 -7.88 -20.91
C VAL A 63 1.64 -8.55 -20.15
N GLN A 64 1.84 -8.22 -18.87
CA GLN A 64 2.96 -8.78 -18.11
C GLN A 64 2.85 -10.29 -17.96
N HIS A 65 3.99 -10.96 -18.10
CA HIS A 65 4.10 -12.41 -18.03
C HIS A 65 5.33 -12.84 -17.23
N ARG A 66 5.30 -14.09 -16.78
CA ARG A 66 6.42 -14.76 -16.11
C ARG A 66 6.85 -15.94 -16.97
N SER A 67 8.13 -16.01 -17.30
CA SER A 67 8.70 -17.17 -18.02
C SER A 67 8.98 -18.32 -17.04
N LEU A 68 8.51 -19.53 -17.38
CA LEU A 68 8.77 -20.73 -16.58
C LEU A 68 10.27 -21.01 -16.48
N VAL A 69 10.96 -21.00 -17.63
CA VAL A 69 12.40 -21.25 -17.73
C VAL A 69 13.19 -20.29 -16.84
N LYS A 70 12.90 -18.98 -16.91
CA LYS A 70 13.58 -17.99 -16.05
C LYS A 70 13.27 -18.17 -14.56
N THR A 71 12.11 -18.72 -14.23
CA THR A 71 11.67 -18.88 -12.83
C THR A 71 12.24 -20.15 -12.18
N LEU A 72 12.46 -21.21 -12.97
CA LEU A 72 13.04 -22.47 -12.48
C LEU A 72 14.58 -22.48 -12.50
N ARG A 73 15.20 -21.39 -12.93
CA ARG A 73 16.66 -21.20 -12.85
C ARG A 73 17.11 -21.19 -11.39
N THR A 74 18.11 -22.01 -11.10
CA THR A 74 18.72 -22.15 -9.77
C THR A 74 20.06 -21.42 -9.65
N ASP A 75 20.56 -20.89 -10.77
CA ASP A 75 21.86 -20.21 -10.86
C ASP A 75 21.80 -18.73 -10.46
N ILE A 76 20.59 -18.17 -10.28
CA ILE A 76 20.39 -16.78 -9.85
C ILE A 76 19.74 -16.77 -8.45
N PRO A 77 20.40 -16.19 -7.44
CA PRO A 77 19.83 -16.06 -6.10
C PRO A 77 18.46 -15.35 -6.10
N PRO A 78 17.50 -15.76 -5.26
CA PRO A 78 16.17 -15.15 -5.21
C PRO A 78 16.16 -13.62 -5.02
N SER A 79 17.16 -13.08 -4.31
CA SER A 79 17.32 -11.63 -4.08
C SER A 79 17.65 -10.83 -5.34
N GLU A 80 18.26 -11.46 -6.33
CA GLU A 80 18.70 -10.84 -7.58
C GLU A 80 17.70 -11.03 -8.73
N GLN A 81 16.70 -11.88 -8.53
CA GLN A 81 15.66 -12.12 -9.52
C GLN A 81 14.77 -10.88 -9.68
N LYS A 82 14.71 -10.35 -10.91
CA LYS A 82 13.81 -9.24 -11.24
C LYS A 82 12.35 -9.66 -11.02
N LYS A 83 11.60 -8.85 -10.27
CA LYS A 83 10.16 -9.06 -10.07
C LYS A 83 9.44 -8.93 -11.42
N PRO A 84 8.64 -9.94 -11.83
CA PRO A 84 8.03 -9.95 -13.16
C PRO A 84 6.81 -9.04 -13.30
N PHE A 85 6.28 -8.53 -12.19
CA PHE A 85 5.06 -7.73 -12.17
C PHE A 85 5.33 -6.40 -11.45
N SER A 86 4.97 -5.31 -12.12
CA SER A 86 5.11 -3.96 -11.57
C SER A 86 3.78 -3.47 -11.01
N TYR A 87 3.85 -2.59 -10.01
CA TYR A 87 2.68 -1.86 -9.54
C TYR A 87 2.35 -0.69 -10.47
N VAL A 88 1.05 -0.41 -10.59
CA VAL A 88 0.47 0.80 -11.20
C VAL A 88 -0.54 1.40 -10.24
N SER A 89 -0.91 2.67 -10.44
CA SER A 89 -1.89 3.35 -9.58
C SER A 89 -3.32 3.05 -10.02
N ALA A 90 -4.24 2.98 -9.07
CA ALA A 90 -5.68 2.90 -9.31
C ALA A 90 -6.45 3.65 -8.21
N ASN A 91 -7.69 4.03 -8.49
CA ASN A 91 -8.64 4.43 -7.45
C ASN A 91 -9.58 3.26 -7.16
N LEU A 92 -9.79 2.98 -5.88
CA LEU A 92 -10.54 1.83 -5.39
C LEU A 92 -11.80 2.28 -4.65
N THR A 93 -12.91 1.65 -4.99
CA THR A 93 -14.16 1.73 -4.24
C THR A 93 -14.62 0.31 -3.92
N ILE A 94 -15.03 0.06 -2.67
CA ILE A 94 -15.55 -1.24 -2.22
C ILE A 94 -16.93 -1.02 -1.61
N ASP A 95 -17.95 -1.71 -2.14
CA ASP A 95 -19.35 -1.58 -1.71
C ASP A 95 -19.85 -0.11 -1.62
N GLY A 96 -19.33 0.77 -2.48
CA GLY A 96 -19.65 2.19 -2.48
C GLY A 96 -18.79 3.06 -1.55
N THR A 97 -17.98 2.47 -0.66
CA THR A 97 -16.99 3.21 0.14
C THR A 97 -15.77 3.55 -0.71
N ASP A 98 -15.50 4.85 -0.88
CA ASP A 98 -14.31 5.34 -1.57
C ASP A 98 -13.06 5.19 -0.68
N ILE A 99 -12.10 4.39 -1.13
CA ILE A 99 -10.82 4.16 -0.45
C ILE A 99 -9.72 5.06 -1.05
N GLY A 100 -10.02 5.71 -2.18
CA GLY A 100 -9.09 6.56 -2.91
C GLY A 100 -7.97 5.77 -3.57
N ARG A 101 -6.78 6.37 -3.59
CA ARG A 101 -5.65 5.87 -4.37
C ARG A 101 -5.02 4.63 -3.72
N VAL A 102 -4.81 3.59 -4.52
CA VAL A 102 -4.18 2.31 -4.17
C VAL A 102 -3.24 1.86 -5.27
N ALA A 103 -2.35 0.91 -4.98
CA ALA A 103 -1.50 0.31 -6.00
C ALA A 103 -1.98 -1.09 -6.36
N ILE A 104 -2.04 -1.39 -7.66
CA ILE A 104 -2.41 -2.71 -8.17
C ILE A 104 -1.30 -3.31 -9.00
N ARG A 105 -1.20 -4.63 -9.01
CA ARG A 105 -0.35 -5.36 -9.96
C ARG A 105 -0.94 -6.69 -10.34
N LYS A 106 -0.45 -7.25 -11.45
CA LYS A 106 -0.72 -8.65 -11.80
C LYS A 106 -0.15 -9.59 -10.72
N LYS A 107 -0.91 -10.65 -10.45
CA LYS A 107 -0.52 -11.79 -9.64
C LYS A 107 -0.66 -13.06 -10.48
N GLY A 108 0.24 -14.01 -10.26
CA GLY A 108 0.08 -15.35 -10.82
C GLY A 108 1.40 -16.06 -11.03
N PHE A 109 1.27 -17.36 -11.33
CA PHE A 109 2.32 -18.19 -11.89
C PHE A 109 1.89 -18.65 -13.28
N VAL A 110 2.82 -19.17 -14.08
CA VAL A 110 2.68 -19.43 -15.53
C VAL A 110 1.28 -19.86 -15.97
N GLY A 111 0.69 -20.89 -15.35
CA GLY A 111 -0.64 -21.40 -15.71
C GLY A 111 -1.83 -20.50 -15.34
N SER A 112 -1.71 -19.67 -14.30
CA SER A 112 -2.78 -18.78 -13.83
C SER A 112 -2.76 -17.40 -14.48
N LEU A 113 -1.74 -17.10 -15.31
CA LEU A 113 -1.63 -15.82 -16.00
C LEU A 113 -2.65 -15.76 -17.13
N ASP A 114 -3.27 -14.59 -17.23
CA ASP A 114 -4.29 -14.32 -18.22
C ASP A 114 -4.20 -12.87 -18.68
N TYR A 115 -4.50 -12.63 -19.95
CA TYR A 115 -4.49 -11.30 -20.56
C TYR A 115 -5.82 -10.61 -20.30
N ASP A 116 -6.94 -11.28 -20.49
CA ASP A 116 -8.27 -10.69 -20.41
C ASP A 116 -8.77 -10.59 -18.96
N ARG A 117 -8.50 -11.61 -18.15
CA ARG A 117 -8.89 -11.69 -16.74
C ARG A 117 -7.69 -11.97 -15.85
N PRO A 118 -6.75 -11.01 -15.69
CA PRO A 118 -5.60 -11.19 -14.82
C PRO A 118 -6.05 -11.34 -13.35
N SER A 119 -5.34 -12.17 -12.58
CA SER A 119 -5.44 -12.06 -11.12
C SER A 119 -4.70 -10.80 -10.66
N LEU A 120 -5.24 -10.10 -9.67
CA LEU A 120 -4.70 -8.83 -9.18
C LEU A 120 -4.33 -8.92 -7.70
N LYS A 121 -3.26 -8.22 -7.33
CA LYS A 121 -2.95 -7.88 -5.94
C LYS A 121 -3.12 -6.36 -5.79
N ILE A 122 -3.92 -5.95 -4.82
CA ILE A 122 -4.21 -4.56 -4.48
C ILE A 122 -3.52 -4.26 -3.14
N GLN A 123 -2.74 -3.18 -3.08
CA GLN A 123 -2.15 -2.65 -1.85
C GLN A 123 -2.81 -1.32 -1.52
N ILE A 124 -3.62 -1.35 -0.47
CA ILE A 124 -4.42 -0.22 0.02
C ILE A 124 -3.50 0.82 0.69
N ASP A 125 -2.53 0.36 1.47
CA ASP A 125 -1.63 1.20 2.26
C ASP A 125 -0.38 1.70 1.49
N GLN A 126 -0.32 1.45 0.17
CA GLN A 126 0.88 1.74 -0.60
C GLN A 126 1.24 3.23 -0.54
N TYR A 127 0.24 4.10 -0.72
CA TYR A 127 0.41 5.55 -0.75
C TYR A 127 0.10 6.24 0.58
N GLU A 128 -0.74 5.63 1.42
CA GLU A 128 -1.13 6.13 2.72
C GLU A 128 -0.90 5.03 3.76
N LYS A 129 0.16 5.18 4.56
CA LYS A 129 0.58 4.12 5.46
C LYS A 129 -0.47 3.84 6.53
N LYS A 130 -0.66 2.55 6.81
CA LYS A 130 -1.67 2.04 7.75
C LYS A 130 -3.13 2.29 7.33
N LYS A 131 -3.38 2.66 6.08
CA LYS A 131 -4.74 2.67 5.51
C LYS A 131 -5.21 1.23 5.32
N MET A 132 -6.40 0.92 5.83
CA MET A 132 -6.95 -0.43 5.81
C MET A 132 -8.41 -0.42 5.36
N PHE A 133 -8.91 -1.59 4.99
CA PHE A 133 -10.33 -1.82 4.77
C PHE A 133 -10.71 -3.17 5.37
N ALA A 134 -11.61 -3.17 6.35
CA ALA A 134 -12.08 -4.35 7.07
C ALA A 134 -10.92 -5.15 7.68
N GLY A 135 -9.98 -4.46 8.31
CA GLY A 135 -8.82 -5.04 9.00
C GLY A 135 -7.67 -5.49 8.10
N VAL A 136 -7.74 -5.26 6.77
CA VAL A 136 -6.67 -5.64 5.84
C VAL A 136 -6.12 -4.46 5.05
N ASP A 137 -4.82 -4.50 4.74
CA ASP A 137 -4.15 -3.51 3.88
C ASP A 137 -3.98 -3.99 2.43
N THR A 138 -4.33 -5.25 2.16
CA THR A 138 -4.01 -5.93 0.91
C THR A 138 -5.15 -6.86 0.52
N LEU A 139 -5.60 -6.74 -0.72
CA LEU A 139 -6.58 -7.65 -1.31
C LEU A 139 -5.97 -8.43 -2.47
N THR A 140 -6.42 -9.67 -2.63
CA THR A 140 -6.05 -10.52 -3.77
C THR A 140 -7.30 -10.95 -4.50
N LEU A 141 -7.39 -10.60 -5.77
CA LEU A 141 -8.48 -10.99 -6.65
C LEU A 141 -7.96 -12.10 -7.58
N ASN A 142 -8.27 -13.34 -7.26
CA ASN A 142 -7.91 -14.47 -8.10
C ASN A 142 -8.90 -14.58 -9.28
N ASN A 143 -8.39 -14.89 -10.46
CA ASN A 143 -9.23 -15.08 -11.65
C ASN A 143 -9.90 -16.46 -11.71
N ASN A 144 -9.50 -17.38 -10.84
CA ASN A 144 -9.93 -18.79 -10.77
C ASN A 144 -9.92 -19.47 -12.14
N LYS A 145 -8.93 -19.16 -12.99
CA LYS A 145 -8.86 -19.66 -14.38
C LYS A 145 -8.87 -21.19 -14.48
N GLN A 146 -8.31 -21.89 -13.49
CA GLN A 146 -8.14 -23.35 -13.50
C GLN A 146 -9.29 -24.08 -12.80
N ASP A 147 -10.18 -23.37 -12.10
CA ASP A 147 -11.33 -23.94 -11.43
C ASP A 147 -12.63 -23.42 -12.06
N GLY A 148 -13.32 -24.32 -12.78
CA GLY A 148 -14.60 -23.98 -13.43
C GLY A 148 -15.72 -23.64 -12.44
N SER A 149 -15.66 -24.16 -11.22
CA SER A 149 -16.65 -23.89 -10.16
C SER A 149 -16.44 -22.52 -9.52
N ARG A 150 -15.18 -22.05 -9.49
CA ARG A 150 -14.72 -20.79 -8.89
C ARG A 150 -14.93 -20.71 -7.38
N VAL A 151 -15.11 -21.84 -6.70
CA VAL A 151 -15.34 -21.90 -5.25
C VAL A 151 -14.15 -22.50 -4.49
N HIS A 152 -13.15 -23.06 -5.18
CA HIS A 152 -11.97 -23.69 -4.58
C HIS A 152 -10.70 -22.84 -4.66
#